data_AF-A0A349H3P4-F1
#
_entry.id   AF-A0A349H3P4-F1
#
_cell.length_a   1.000
_cell.length_b   1.000
_cell.length_c   1.000
_cell.angle_alpha   90.00
_cell.angle_beta   90.00
_cell.angle_gamma   90.00
#
_symmetry.space_group_name_H-M   'P 1'
#
loop_
_entity.id
_entity.type
_entity.pdbx_description
1 polymer ?
#
loop_
_entity_poly.entity_id
_entity_poly.type
_entity_poly.pdbx_seq_one_letter_code
_entity_poly.pdbx_strand_id
1 'polypeptide(L)'
;MQASDVRDRVVKRLEQLLEVSRELREALLSREPERIMDVVSRQDDLLAQAPFVPRVEDPEVLHADPQVSEVAGRLRRLQQANRLLASAFLSIYRNTLQSSALSAAPDPGLYGRYGIRGASPMASVLVQQTG
;
A
#
# COMPACT_ATOMS: atom_id res chain seq x y z
N MET A 1 30.56 -25.79 10.91
CA MET A 1 29.55 -24.75 11.22
C MET A 1 28.47 -25.41 12.06
N GLN A 2 28.21 -24.91 13.27
CA GLN A 2 27.28 -25.55 14.21
C GLN A 2 25.84 -25.15 13.88
N ALA A 3 24.88 -26.06 14.06
CA ALA A 3 23.45 -25.81 13.78
C ALA A 3 22.87 -24.60 14.55
N SER A 4 23.46 -24.28 15.72
CA SER A 4 23.12 -23.08 16.51
C SER A 4 23.40 -21.78 15.73
N ASP A 5 24.54 -21.67 15.06
CA ASP A 5 24.92 -20.46 14.30
C ASP A 5 23.99 -20.22 13.11
N VAL A 6 23.43 -21.30 12.56
CA VAL A 6 22.47 -21.24 11.46
C VAL A 6 21.11 -20.76 11.97
N ARG A 7 20.62 -21.34 13.08
CA ARG A 7 19.38 -20.93 13.75
C ARG A 7 19.42 -19.45 14.11
N ASP A 8 20.47 -18.99 14.79
CA ASP A 8 20.55 -17.62 15.29
C ASP A 8 20.57 -16.60 14.14
N ARG A 9 21.18 -16.96 12.99
CA ARG A 9 21.11 -16.15 11.76
C ARG A 9 19.70 -16.10 11.16
N VAL A 10 18.99 -17.23 11.12
CA VAL A 10 17.60 -17.30 10.61
C VAL A 10 16.66 -16.47 11.49
N VAL A 11 16.75 -16.62 12.82
CA VAL A 11 15.95 -15.84 13.78
C VAL A 11 16.22 -14.35 13.61
N LYS A 12 17.50 -13.94 13.62
CA LYS A 12 17.89 -12.54 13.43
C LYS A 12 17.34 -11.96 12.13
N ARG A 13 17.32 -12.76 11.05
CA ARG A 13 16.79 -12.31 9.75
C ARG A 13 15.26 -12.19 9.76
N LEU A 14 14.57 -13.14 10.39
CA LEU A 14 13.13 -13.07 10.60
C LEU A 14 12.74 -11.86 11.44
N GLU A 15 13.52 -11.52 12.46
CA GLU A 15 13.33 -10.32 13.28
C GLU A 15 13.52 -9.03 12.47
N GLN A 16 14.56 -8.95 11.64
CA GLN A 16 14.77 -7.82 10.72
C GLN A 16 13.59 -7.65 9.75
N LEU A 17 13.10 -8.74 9.15
CA LEU A 17 11.91 -8.70 8.29
C LEU A 17 10.67 -8.24 9.05
N LEU A 18 10.55 -8.65 10.31
CA LEU A 18 9.42 -8.30 11.15
C LEU A 18 9.44 -6.82 11.52
N GLU A 19 10.61 -6.25 11.78
CA GLU A 19 10.82 -4.82 12.01
C GLU A 19 10.45 -4.00 10.75
N VAL A 20 11.02 -4.33 9.59
CA VAL A 20 10.70 -3.66 8.33
C VAL A 20 9.20 -3.80 7.99
N SER A 21 8.60 -4.95 8.27
CA SER A 21 7.16 -5.14 8.08
C SER A 21 6.30 -4.30 9.04
N ARG A 22 6.78 -3.98 10.25
CA ARG A 22 6.10 -3.08 11.18
C ARG A 22 6.17 -1.64 10.68
N GLU A 23 7.35 -1.22 10.23
CA GLU A 23 7.53 0.10 9.60
C GLU A 23 6.62 0.27 8.38
N LEU A 24 6.48 -0.78 7.55
CA LEU A 24 5.59 -0.75 6.39
C LEU A 24 4.14 -0.55 6.81
N ARG A 25 3.72 -1.23 7.89
CA ARG A 25 2.38 -1.07 8.44
C ARG A 25 2.14 0.37 8.88
N GLU A 26 3.10 0.96 9.59
CA GLU A 26 3.01 2.35 10.05
C GLU A 26 2.96 3.34 8.89
N ALA A 27 3.77 3.12 7.85
CA ALA A 27 3.74 3.91 6.62
C ALA A 27 2.39 3.79 5.88
N LEU A 28 1.82 2.59 5.81
CA LEU A 28 0.49 2.36 5.23
C LEU A 28 -0.64 3.02 6.04
N LEU A 29 -0.54 3.01 7.37
CA LEU A 29 -1.54 3.64 8.25
C LEU A 29 -1.46 5.17 8.22
N SER A 30 -0.24 5.73 8.17
CA SER A 30 0.00 7.17 8.03
C SER A 30 -0.25 7.69 6.61
N ARG A 31 -0.37 6.78 5.62
CA ARG A 31 -0.62 7.09 4.20
C ARG A 31 0.49 7.96 3.59
N GLU A 32 1.73 7.75 4.01
CA GLU A 32 2.93 8.45 3.54
C GLU A 32 3.55 7.68 2.35
N PRO A 33 3.28 8.06 1.08
CA PRO A 33 3.69 7.26 -0.08
C PRO A 33 5.21 7.14 -0.23
N GLU A 34 5.95 8.21 0.05
CA GLU A 34 7.42 8.22 0.01
C GLU A 34 7.99 7.20 1.00
N ARG A 35 7.49 7.23 2.25
CA ARG A 35 7.90 6.30 3.29
C ARG A 35 7.50 4.85 2.97
N ILE A 36 6.34 4.63 2.34
CA ILE A 36 5.96 3.29 1.87
C ILE A 36 6.99 2.77 0.86
N MET A 37 7.39 3.59 -0.11
CA MET A 37 8.37 3.21 -1.14
C MET A 37 9.76 2.95 -0.54
N ASP A 38 10.20 3.77 0.42
CA ASP A 38 11.48 3.60 1.11
C ASP A 38 11.52 2.30 1.91
N VAL A 39 10.43 1.97 2.61
CA VAL A 39 10.34 0.73 3.40
C VAL A 39 10.29 -0.49 2.48
N VAL A 40 9.53 -0.44 1.38
CA VAL A 40 9.47 -1.54 0.40
C VAL A 40 10.85 -1.79 -0.22
N SER A 41 11.57 -0.73 -0.60
CA SER A 41 12.91 -0.85 -1.17
C SER A 41 13.88 -1.52 -0.20
N ARG A 42 13.87 -1.12 1.08
CA ARG A 42 14.66 -1.79 2.14
C ARG A 42 14.25 -3.24 2.35
N GLN A 43 12.96 -3.56 2.24
CA GLN A 43 12.48 -4.93 2.34
C GLN A 43 12.99 -5.79 1.18
N ASP A 44 13.00 -5.26 -0.03
CA ASP A 44 13.50 -5.95 -1.22
C ASP A 44 15.01 -6.18 -1.14
N ASP A 45 15.78 -5.18 -0.69
CA ASP A 45 17.22 -5.34 -0.41
C ASP A 45 17.46 -6.45 0.63
N LEU A 46 16.64 -6.48 1.68
CA LEU A 46 16.70 -7.50 2.71
C LEU A 46 16.36 -8.90 2.17
N LEU A 47 15.48 -9.01 1.18
CA LEU A 47 15.16 -10.29 0.54
C LEU A 47 16.22 -10.70 -0.50
N ALA A 48 16.84 -9.73 -1.19
CA ALA A 48 17.84 -9.95 -2.21
C ALA A 48 19.21 -10.37 -1.63
N GLN A 49 19.56 -9.90 -0.43
CA GLN A 49 20.90 -10.07 0.15
C GLN A 49 21.29 -11.51 0.56
N ALA A 50 20.38 -12.50 0.56
CA ALA A 50 20.74 -13.93 0.64
C ALA A 50 19.49 -14.82 0.51
N PRO A 51 19.61 -16.06 0.00
CA PRO A 51 18.53 -17.04 0.11
C PRO A 51 18.20 -17.26 1.58
N PHE A 52 16.94 -17.02 1.93
CA PHE A 52 16.36 -17.14 3.28
C PHE A 52 16.57 -18.52 3.92
N VAL A 53 16.85 -19.49 3.07
CA VAL A 53 17.19 -20.85 3.42
C VAL A 53 18.71 -20.93 3.26
N PRO A 54 19.49 -20.95 4.35
CA PRO A 54 20.82 -21.54 4.23
C PRO A 54 20.61 -22.89 3.54
N ARG A 55 21.54 -23.34 2.71
CA ARG A 55 21.55 -24.75 2.28
C ARG A 55 21.77 -25.62 3.53
N VAL A 56 20.76 -25.68 4.38
CA VAL A 56 20.67 -26.52 5.56
C VAL A 56 20.34 -27.87 4.98
N GLU A 57 21.18 -28.83 5.31
CA GLU A 57 21.04 -30.21 4.87
C GLU A 57 19.67 -30.79 5.29
N ASP A 58 18.97 -30.16 6.25
CA ASP A 58 17.55 -30.40 6.58
C ASP A 58 16.76 -29.11 6.92
N PRO A 59 15.89 -28.60 6.00
CA PRO A 59 14.98 -27.49 6.30
C PRO A 59 13.93 -27.85 7.37
N GLU A 60 13.63 -29.14 7.55
CA GLU A 60 12.68 -29.63 8.56
C GLU A 60 13.15 -29.33 10.00
N VAL A 61 14.46 -29.33 10.26
CA VAL A 61 15.03 -29.03 11.58
C VAL A 61 14.82 -27.57 11.96
N LEU A 62 14.90 -26.66 11.00
CA LEU A 62 14.62 -25.24 11.22
C LEU A 62 13.12 -24.96 11.39
N HIS A 63 12.26 -25.71 10.71
CA HIS A 63 10.80 -25.60 10.87
C HIS A 63 10.30 -26.20 12.20
N ALA A 64 11.00 -27.20 12.72
CA ALA A 64 10.73 -27.81 14.03
C ALA A 64 11.18 -26.92 15.20
N ASP A 65 12.00 -25.90 14.95
CA ASP A 65 12.40 -24.95 15.99
C ASP A 65 11.22 -24.04 16.39
N PRO A 66 10.79 -24.08 17.67
CA PRO A 66 9.60 -23.34 18.11
C PRO A 66 9.79 -21.82 17.99
N GLN A 67 11.01 -21.32 18.17
CA GLN A 67 11.31 -19.89 18.09
C GLN A 67 11.26 -19.40 16.64
N VAL A 68 11.85 -20.16 15.71
CA VAL A 68 11.78 -19.84 14.27
C VAL A 68 10.32 -19.87 13.79
N SER A 69 9.58 -20.90 14.16
CA SER A 69 8.16 -21.06 13.81
C SER A 69 7.30 -19.91 14.37
N GLU A 70 7.54 -19.49 15.61
CA GLU A 70 6.83 -18.38 16.23
C GLU A 70 7.07 -17.06 15.49
N VAL A 71 8.33 -16.71 15.24
CA VAL A 71 8.68 -15.44 14.57
C VAL A 71 8.17 -15.46 13.12
N ALA A 72 8.31 -16.57 12.40
CA ALA A 72 7.76 -16.73 11.06
C ALA A 72 6.22 -16.60 11.05
N GLY A 73 5.52 -17.18 12.02
CA GLY A 73 4.08 -17.05 12.17
C GLY A 73 3.62 -15.62 12.45
N ARG A 74 4.36 -14.88 13.30
CA ARG A 74 4.12 -13.44 13.54
C ARG A 74 4.35 -12.63 12.26
N LEU A 75 5.45 -12.87 11.55
CA LEU A 75 5.77 -12.20 10.29
C LEU A 75 4.68 -12.44 9.23
N ARG A 76 4.21 -13.69 9.09
CA ARG A 76 3.16 -14.05 8.12
C ARG A 76 1.86 -13.30 8.39
N ARG A 77 1.42 -13.24 9.66
CA ARG A 77 0.22 -12.49 10.05
C ARG A 77 0.37 -11.00 9.76
N LEU A 78 1.55 -10.44 10.03
CA LEU A 78 1.83 -9.03 9.76
C LEU A 78 1.84 -8.71 8.26
N GLN A 79 2.48 -9.56 7.45
CA GLN A 79 2.47 -9.42 5.98
C GLN A 79 1.07 -9.53 5.41
N GLN A 80 0.23 -10.43 5.94
CA GLN A 80 -1.17 -10.53 5.54
C GLN A 80 -1.94 -9.24 5.87
N ALA A 81 -1.75 -8.68 7.07
CA ALA A 81 -2.35 -7.40 7.44
C ALA A 81 -1.89 -6.25 6.52
N ASN A 82 -0.60 -6.18 6.22
CA ASN A 82 -0.05 -5.16 5.31
C ASN A 82 -0.61 -5.29 3.89
N ARG A 83 -0.80 -6.51 3.38
CA ARG A 83 -1.46 -6.73 2.07
C ARG A 83 -2.89 -6.21 2.05
N LEU A 84 -3.66 -6.43 3.11
CA LEU A 84 -5.02 -5.91 3.22
C LEU A 84 -5.04 -4.39 3.25
N LEU A 85 -4.14 -3.77 4.03
CA LEU A 85 -4.00 -2.31 4.09
C LEU A 85 -3.59 -1.72 2.73
N ALA A 86 -2.62 -2.32 2.05
CA ALA A 86 -2.19 -1.89 0.72
C ALA A 86 -3.32 -1.99 -0.31
N SER A 87 -4.08 -3.10 -0.33
CA SER A 87 -5.25 -3.24 -1.20
C SER A 87 -6.33 -2.20 -0.92
N ALA A 88 -6.60 -1.92 0.35
CA ALA A 88 -7.56 -0.87 0.74
C ALA A 88 -7.08 0.52 0.30
N PHE A 89 -5.80 0.83 0.53
CA PHE A 89 -5.17 2.09 0.11
C PHE A 89 -5.26 2.29 -1.41
N LEU A 90 -4.90 1.28 -2.20
CA LEU A 90 -4.98 1.32 -3.66
C LEU A 90 -6.42 1.46 -4.17
N SER A 91 -7.38 0.80 -3.52
CA SER A 91 -8.80 0.92 -3.87
C SER A 91 -9.31 2.36 -3.68
N ILE A 92 -9.00 2.97 -2.52
CA ILE A 92 -9.36 4.36 -2.24
C ILE A 92 -8.70 5.30 -3.26
N TYR A 93 -7.40 5.12 -3.52
CA TYR A 93 -6.65 5.95 -4.46
C TYR A 93 -7.19 5.87 -5.90
N ARG A 94 -7.61 4.67 -6.35
CA ARG A 94 -8.24 4.51 -7.66
C ARG A 94 -9.60 5.22 -7.71
N ASN A 95 -10.41 5.10 -6.67
CA ASN A 95 -11.72 5.74 -6.63
C ASN A 95 -11.60 7.27 -6.61
N THR A 96 -10.63 7.84 -5.90
CA THR A 96 -10.43 9.30 -5.87
C THR A 96 -9.95 9.84 -7.22
N LEU A 97 -9.01 9.15 -7.88
CA LEU A 97 -8.57 9.55 -9.22
C LEU A 97 -9.68 9.41 -10.27
N GLN A 98 -10.48 8.34 -10.21
CA GLN A 98 -11.63 8.15 -11.12
C GLN A 98 -12.71 9.21 -10.90
N SER A 99 -13.00 9.56 -9.64
CA SER A 99 -13.99 10.61 -9.32
C SER A 99 -13.52 11.99 -9.78
N SER A 100 -12.21 12.26 -9.70
CA SER A 100 -11.61 13.50 -10.22
C SER A 100 -11.62 13.56 -11.75
N ALA A 101 -11.41 12.43 -12.44
CA ALA A 101 -11.50 12.35 -13.89
C ALA A 101 -12.94 12.52 -14.44
N LEU A 102 -13.97 12.15 -13.66
CA LEU A 102 -15.37 12.38 -13.97
C LEU A 102 -15.85 13.83 -13.69
N SER A 103 -15.04 14.63 -12.98
CA SER A 103 -15.29 16.06 -12.75
C SER A 103 -14.71 16.97 -13.84
N ALA A 104 -14.07 16.41 -14.88
CA ALA A 104 -13.86 17.09 -16.15
C ALA A 104 -15.13 16.98 -17.01
N ALA A 105 -16.28 17.36 -16.44
CA ALA A 105 -17.42 17.71 -17.26
C ALA A 105 -17.00 18.95 -18.08
N PRO A 106 -17.22 18.99 -19.40
CA PRO A 106 -17.04 20.23 -20.13
C PRO A 106 -18.04 21.21 -19.53
N ASP A 107 -17.52 22.19 -18.80
CA ASP A 107 -18.26 23.38 -18.42
C ASP A 107 -18.93 23.90 -19.70
N PRO A 108 -20.27 23.88 -19.84
CA PRO A 108 -20.93 24.55 -20.94
C PRO A 108 -20.90 26.04 -20.62
N GLY A 109 -19.68 26.58 -20.61
CA GLY A 109 -19.40 27.98 -20.51
C GLY A 109 -20.14 28.67 -21.64
N LEU A 110 -21.21 29.36 -21.27
CA LEU A 110 -21.38 30.78 -21.53
C LEU A 110 -20.39 31.29 -22.60
N TYR A 111 -20.83 31.21 -23.86
CA TYR A 111 -20.22 31.81 -25.06
C TYR A 111 -19.19 30.99 -25.84
N GLY A 112 -19.70 30.17 -26.77
CA GLY A 112 -18.94 29.55 -27.87
C GLY A 112 -19.68 29.52 -29.20
N ARG A 113 -20.38 30.62 -29.54
CA ARG A 113 -20.77 31.11 -30.88
C ARG A 113 -20.89 30.06 -32.02
N TYR A 114 -22.11 29.70 -32.45
CA TYR A 114 -22.64 29.85 -33.83
C TYR A 114 -24.08 29.27 -33.92
N GLY A 115 -25.06 30.15 -34.19
CA GLY A 115 -26.20 29.83 -35.07
C GLY A 115 -27.55 29.37 -34.48
N ILE A 116 -28.35 30.35 -34.06
CA ILE A 116 -29.81 30.36 -33.87
C ILE A 116 -30.63 29.45 -34.83
N ARG A 117 -31.55 28.62 -34.29
CA ARG A 117 -33.00 28.58 -34.66
C ARG A 117 -33.77 27.56 -33.81
N GLY A 118 -34.60 28.04 -32.89
CA GLY A 118 -35.61 27.23 -32.20
C GLY A 118 -36.02 27.78 -30.82
N ALA A 119 -36.89 28.81 -30.84
CA ALA A 119 -37.69 29.43 -29.77
C ALA A 119 -37.63 28.83 -28.33
N SER A 120 -37.21 29.57 -27.29
CA SER A 120 -37.91 30.65 -26.52
C SER A 120 -38.67 30.14 -25.26
N PRO A 121 -39.03 30.98 -24.26
CA PRO A 121 -38.37 31.00 -22.94
C PRO A 121 -39.33 31.04 -21.72
N MET A 122 -38.99 30.40 -20.60
CA MET A 122 -39.54 30.70 -19.26
C MET A 122 -38.56 30.11 -18.23
N ALA A 123 -38.09 30.77 -17.19
CA ALA A 123 -38.28 32.12 -16.69
C ALA A 123 -37.04 32.46 -15.84
N SER A 124 -36.56 33.69 -15.96
CA SER A 124 -35.68 34.35 -14.99
C SER A 124 -36.37 34.50 -13.62
N VAL A 125 -35.60 35.02 -12.64
CA VAL A 125 -35.98 35.67 -11.36
C VAL A 125 -35.71 34.73 -10.15
N LEU A 126 -34.87 35.00 -9.14
CA LEU A 126 -34.08 36.16 -8.62
C LEU A 126 -32.93 35.58 -7.76
N VAL A 127 -31.67 35.99 -7.92
CA VAL A 127 -30.95 37.09 -7.23
C VAL A 127 -30.81 36.94 -5.71
N GLN A 128 -29.52 36.88 -5.33
CA GLN A 128 -28.88 37.09 -4.03
C GLN A 128 -29.62 38.04 -3.06
N GLN A 129 -29.63 37.66 -1.78
CA GLN A 129 -29.51 38.64 -0.69
C GLN A 129 -28.48 38.15 0.33
N THR A 130 -27.32 38.78 0.29
CA THR A 130 -26.42 38.98 1.43
C THR A 130 -27.03 40.03 2.36
N GLY A 131 -27.06 39.73 3.65
CA GLY A 131 -27.23 40.65 4.77
C GLY A 131 -26.45 40.10 5.94
#